data_AF-V8G5A6-F1
#
_entry.id   AF-V8G5A6-F1
#
_cell.length_a   1.000
_cell.length_b   1.000
_cell.length_c   1.000
_cell.angle_alpha   90.00
_cell.angle_beta   90.00
_cell.angle_gamma   90.00
#
_symmetry.space_group_name_H-M   'P 1'
#
loop_
_entity.id
_entity.type
_entity.pdbx_description
1 polymer ?
#
loop_
_entity_poly.entity_id
_entity_poly.type
_entity_poly.pdbx_seq_one_letter_code
_entity_poly.pdbx_strand_id
1 'polypeptide(L)'
;MVIWTHQQRVCLFFKSSVAINLSGLFFKPAQQVETGQTIPSRHYQGDAQAEMYLSKNSGKIGEATIDNASFRSASAKVGASRMIQTSQGDKSCMPINYAAKVSEGALFDTVTQRKKAPKERDLGVTEWYCPSEGLTMLTEYRYKNKVYTMTLTHSK
;
A
#
# COMPACT_ATOMS: atom_id res chain seq x y z
N MET A 1 28.71 -26.53 48.87
CA MET A 1 27.33 -26.71 48.39
C MET A 1 27.03 -25.57 47.43
N VAL A 2 26.96 -25.87 46.14
CA VAL A 2 26.81 -24.88 45.07
C VAL A 2 25.32 -24.80 44.73
N ILE A 3 24.73 -23.60 44.76
CA ILE A 3 23.38 -23.36 44.27
C ILE A 3 23.50 -22.48 43.04
N TRP A 4 23.39 -23.09 41.85
CA TRP A 4 23.21 -22.39 40.59
C TRP A 4 21.70 -22.14 40.40
N THR A 5 21.28 -20.87 40.42
CA THR A 5 19.94 -20.47 39.99
C THR A 5 19.93 -20.32 38.47
N HIS A 6 19.30 -21.28 37.79
CA HIS A 6 19.04 -21.23 36.36
C HIS A 6 17.98 -20.16 36.07
N GLN A 7 18.40 -18.95 35.69
CA GLN A 7 17.50 -17.91 35.22
C GLN A 7 17.06 -18.25 33.79
N GLN A 8 15.91 -18.94 33.65
CA GLN A 8 15.28 -19.17 32.36
C GLN A 8 14.88 -17.83 31.74
N ARG A 9 15.57 -17.42 30.68
CA ARG A 9 15.15 -16.31 29.83
C ARG A 9 13.90 -16.75 29.05
N VAL A 10 12.73 -16.36 29.53
CA VAL A 10 11.49 -16.51 28.77
C VAL A 10 11.56 -15.56 27.58
N CYS A 11 11.70 -16.08 26.36
CA CYS A 11 11.45 -15.31 25.15
C CYS A 11 9.96 -14.97 25.10
N LEU A 12 9.59 -13.78 25.55
CA LEU A 12 8.24 -13.22 25.36
C LEU A 12 8.06 -12.89 23.88
N PHE A 13 7.48 -13.84 23.14
CA PHE A 13 7.02 -13.59 21.77
C PHE A 13 5.70 -12.83 21.82
N PHE A 14 5.73 -11.56 21.45
CA PHE A 14 4.51 -10.80 21.19
C PHE A 14 3.78 -11.40 19.98
N LYS A 15 2.47 -11.56 20.12
CA LYS A 15 1.60 -11.98 19.03
C LYS A 15 0.74 -10.81 18.61
N SER A 16 0.62 -10.60 17.31
CA SER A 16 -0.38 -9.71 16.72
C SER A 16 -1.30 -10.48 15.77
N SER A 17 -2.54 -10.03 15.67
CA SER A 17 -3.49 -10.43 14.64
C SER A 17 -3.87 -9.17 13.85
N VAL A 18 -3.89 -9.25 12.52
CA VAL A 18 -4.26 -8.11 11.68
C VAL A 18 -5.37 -8.57 10.74
N ALA A 19 -6.50 -7.87 10.79
CA ALA A 19 -7.61 -8.01 9.86
C ALA A 19 -7.67 -6.75 8.99
N ILE A 20 -7.81 -6.94 7.67
CA ILE A 20 -7.95 -5.85 6.72
C ILE A 20 -9.19 -6.12 5.88
N ASN A 21 -10.11 -5.17 5.87
CA ASN A 21 -11.26 -5.18 4.99
C ASN A 21 -11.03 -4.16 3.88
N LEU A 22 -11.12 -4.61 2.63
CA LEU A 22 -10.97 -3.74 1.45
C LEU A 22 -12.22 -3.87 0.59
N SER A 23 -12.71 -2.73 0.11
CA SER A 23 -13.84 -2.67 -0.82
C SER A 23 -13.51 -1.74 -1.99
N GLY A 24 -13.99 -2.11 -3.18
CA GLY A 24 -13.83 -1.34 -4.41
C GLY A 24 -12.83 -1.94 -5.40
N LEU A 25 -12.64 -1.22 -6.51
CA LEU A 25 -11.80 -1.68 -7.61
C LEU A 25 -10.33 -1.35 -7.32
N PHE A 26 -9.63 -2.30 -6.71
CA PHE A 26 -8.20 -2.17 -6.41
C PHE A 26 -7.31 -2.52 -7.61
N PHE A 27 -7.74 -3.48 -8.44
CA PHE A 27 -6.91 -3.99 -9.53
C PHE A 27 -6.91 -3.08 -10.75
N LYS A 28 -5.73 -2.99 -11.37
CA LYS A 28 -5.51 -2.37 -12.68
C LYS A 28 -6.30 -3.12 -13.77
N PRO A 29 -6.51 -2.54 -14.96
CA PRO A 29 -7.14 -3.29 -16.06
C PRO A 29 -6.44 -4.63 -16.25
N ALA A 30 -7.21 -5.72 -16.20
CA ALA A 30 -6.71 -7.08 -16.45
C ALA A 30 -6.46 -7.33 -17.94
N GLN A 31 -6.87 -6.39 -18.79
CA GLN A 31 -6.75 -6.44 -20.24
C GLN A 31 -5.62 -5.52 -20.70
N GLN A 32 -5.03 -5.85 -21.85
CA GLN A 32 -4.08 -4.97 -22.52
C GLN A 32 -4.71 -3.59 -22.75
N VAL A 33 -3.96 -2.54 -22.45
CA VAL A 33 -4.39 -1.17 -22.70
C VAL A 33 -3.72 -0.62 -23.95
N GLU A 34 -4.43 0.23 -24.68
CA GLU A 34 -3.97 0.85 -25.92
C GLU A 34 -3.72 2.36 -25.77
N THR A 35 -2.87 2.92 -26.62
CA THR A 35 -2.64 4.38 -26.65
C THR A 35 -3.96 5.11 -26.92
N GLY A 36 -4.22 6.18 -26.16
CA GLY A 36 -5.44 6.98 -26.28
C GLY A 36 -6.65 6.40 -25.54
N GLN A 37 -6.61 5.14 -25.12
CA GLN A 37 -7.66 4.53 -24.30
C GLN A 37 -7.86 5.31 -23.01
N THR A 38 -9.11 5.42 -22.58
CA THR A 38 -9.45 6.04 -21.29
C THR A 38 -9.57 4.97 -20.22
N ILE A 39 -8.76 5.07 -19.17
CA ILE A 39 -8.86 4.30 -17.95
C ILE A 39 -9.88 5.01 -17.03
N PRO A 40 -10.94 4.33 -16.57
CA PRO A 40 -11.94 4.93 -15.72
C PRO A 40 -11.35 5.33 -14.36
N SER A 41 -12.07 6.22 -13.65
CA SER A 41 -11.75 6.54 -12.26
C SER A 41 -11.85 5.29 -11.39
N ARG A 42 -11.04 5.23 -10.35
CA ARG A 42 -10.99 4.11 -9.40
C ARG A 42 -11.26 4.63 -8.01
N HIS A 43 -12.00 3.86 -7.23
CA HIS A 43 -12.18 4.10 -5.82
C HIS A 43 -12.04 2.79 -5.07
N TYR A 44 -11.24 2.81 -4.02
CA TYR A 44 -11.26 1.79 -3.00
C TYR A 44 -11.20 2.43 -1.61
N GLN A 45 -11.80 1.72 -0.66
CA GLN A 45 -11.82 2.07 0.76
C GLN A 45 -11.40 0.84 1.54
N GLY A 46 -10.73 1.06 2.67
CA GLY A 46 -10.31 0.01 3.56
C GLY A 46 -10.36 0.40 5.01
N ASP A 47 -10.51 -0.63 5.83
CA ASP A 47 -10.45 -0.57 7.27
C ASP A 47 -9.46 -1.65 7.74
N ALA A 48 -8.69 -1.35 8.78
CA ALA A 48 -7.75 -2.30 9.35
C ALA A 48 -7.86 -2.32 10.87
N GLN A 49 -7.80 -3.51 11.45
CA GLN A 49 -7.77 -3.72 12.88
C GLN A 49 -6.59 -4.62 13.23
N ALA A 50 -5.76 -4.17 14.16
CA ALA A 50 -4.66 -4.92 14.70
C ALA A 50 -4.88 -5.14 16.20
N GLU A 51 -4.88 -6.40 16.63
CA GLU A 51 -4.96 -6.80 18.03
C GLU A 51 -3.61 -7.32 18.51
N MET A 52 -3.20 -6.92 19.72
CA MET A 52 -1.89 -7.25 20.30
C MET A 52 -2.04 -8.09 21.58
N TYR A 53 -1.15 -9.06 21.76
CA TYR A 53 -1.14 -10.00 22.88
C TYR A 53 0.29 -10.24 23.37
N LEU A 54 0.48 -10.43 24.67
CA LEU A 54 1.78 -10.81 25.27
C LEU A 54 2.23 -12.22 24.86
N SER A 55 1.26 -13.11 24.66
CA SER A 55 1.49 -14.47 24.16
C SER A 55 0.21 -15.03 23.55
N LYS A 56 0.29 -16.21 22.90
CA LYS A 56 -0.86 -16.84 22.22
C LYS A 56 -2.10 -17.03 23.11
N ASN A 57 -1.90 -17.21 24.42
CA ASN A 57 -2.95 -17.50 25.40
C ASN A 57 -3.14 -16.36 26.42
N SER A 58 -2.54 -15.19 26.22
CA SER A 58 -2.78 -14.02 27.07
C SER A 58 -4.02 -13.25 26.64
N GLY A 59 -4.59 -12.45 27.54
CA GLY A 59 -5.56 -11.43 27.16
C GLY A 59 -5.00 -10.43 26.17
N LYS A 60 -5.89 -9.72 25.47
CA LYS A 60 -5.55 -8.59 24.60
C LYS A 60 -4.91 -7.48 25.44
N ILE A 61 -3.74 -7.00 25.03
CA ILE A 61 -3.03 -5.90 25.69
C ILE A 61 -3.19 -4.57 24.96
N GLY A 62 -3.65 -4.62 23.72
CA GLY A 62 -3.76 -3.45 22.88
C GLY A 62 -4.51 -3.72 21.59
N GLU A 63 -5.02 -2.65 21.02
CA GLU A 63 -5.71 -2.63 19.74
C GLU A 63 -5.37 -1.34 19.01
N ALA A 64 -5.20 -1.44 17.70
CA ALA A 64 -5.13 -0.30 16.81
C ALA A 64 -6.12 -0.47 15.66
N THR A 65 -6.92 0.55 15.38
CA THR A 65 -7.84 0.58 14.23
C THR A 65 -7.49 1.71 13.29
N ILE A 66 -7.65 1.45 12.00
CA ILE A 66 -7.64 2.44 10.93
C ILE A 66 -8.98 2.35 10.23
N ASP A 67 -9.77 3.41 10.31
CA ASP A 67 -11.10 3.46 9.72
C ASP A 67 -11.11 4.39 8.50
N ASN A 68 -11.79 3.97 7.43
CA ASN A 68 -12.02 4.76 6.22
C ASN A 68 -10.74 5.28 5.56
N ALA A 69 -9.70 4.43 5.50
CA ALA A 69 -8.59 4.66 4.58
C ALA A 69 -9.13 4.57 3.16
N SER A 70 -8.69 5.46 2.27
CA SER A 70 -9.26 5.47 0.91
C SER A 70 -8.30 5.99 -0.13
N PHE A 71 -8.58 5.60 -1.37
CA PHE A 71 -7.93 6.08 -2.57
C PHE A 71 -8.99 6.36 -3.62
N ARG A 72 -8.85 7.50 -4.30
CA ARG A 72 -9.72 7.92 -5.41
C ARG A 72 -8.83 8.43 -6.53
N SER A 73 -8.90 7.84 -7.72
CA SER A 73 -8.23 8.37 -8.91
C SER A 73 -9.24 9.02 -9.84
N ALA A 74 -8.82 10.08 -10.52
CA ALA A 74 -9.50 10.55 -11.73
C ALA A 74 -9.36 9.52 -12.86
N SER A 75 -10.14 9.68 -13.92
CA SER A 75 -9.90 8.98 -15.18
C SER A 75 -8.59 9.47 -15.82
N ALA A 76 -7.97 8.60 -16.62
CA ALA A 76 -6.72 8.89 -17.32
C ALA A 76 -6.80 8.48 -18.78
N LYS A 77 -6.08 9.19 -19.65
CA LYS A 77 -5.76 8.68 -20.99
C LYS A 77 -4.40 8.01 -20.99
N VAL A 78 -4.30 6.90 -21.69
CA VAL A 78 -3.04 6.20 -21.93
C VAL A 78 -2.23 7.00 -22.96
N GLY A 79 -1.00 7.37 -22.60
CA GLY A 79 -0.07 8.07 -23.48
C GLY A 79 0.64 7.14 -24.45
N ALA A 80 1.36 7.74 -25.41
CA ALA A 80 2.17 6.99 -26.37
C ALA A 80 3.31 6.23 -25.69
N SER A 81 3.68 5.08 -26.25
CA SER A 81 4.76 4.25 -25.72
C SER A 81 6.11 4.97 -25.75
N ARG A 82 6.93 4.73 -24.72
CA ARG A 82 8.29 5.27 -24.57
C ARG A 82 9.20 4.22 -23.96
N MET A 83 10.46 4.23 -24.36
CA MET A 83 11.49 3.44 -23.66
C MET A 83 11.76 4.06 -22.29
N ILE A 84 11.70 3.24 -21.25
CA ILE A 84 12.05 3.62 -19.88
C ILE A 84 12.97 2.56 -19.26
N GLN A 85 13.85 3.00 -18.37
CA GLN A 85 14.64 2.11 -17.53
C GLN A 85 13.76 1.55 -16.42
N THR A 86 13.62 0.22 -16.40
CA THR A 86 12.98 -0.51 -15.29
C THR A 86 14.03 -1.26 -14.48
N SER A 87 13.60 -1.83 -13.35
CA SER A 87 14.37 -2.82 -12.58
C SER A 87 14.75 -4.06 -13.40
N GLN A 88 14.06 -4.33 -14.51
CA GLN A 88 14.27 -5.47 -15.39
C GLN A 88 14.92 -5.06 -16.72
N GLY A 89 15.57 -3.90 -16.76
CA GLY A 89 16.17 -3.34 -17.97
C GLY A 89 15.23 -2.38 -18.71
N ASP A 90 15.65 -2.00 -19.91
CA ASP A 90 14.90 -1.07 -20.75
C ASP A 90 13.64 -1.74 -21.31
N LYS A 91 12.49 -1.08 -21.13
CA LYS A 91 11.18 -1.58 -21.59
C LYS A 91 10.41 -0.47 -22.31
N SER A 92 9.66 -0.86 -23.34
CA SER A 92 8.72 0.02 -24.04
C SER A 92 7.40 0.06 -23.26
N CYS A 93 7.07 1.20 -22.68
CA CYS A 93 5.95 1.35 -21.76
C CYS A 93 5.14 2.61 -22.05
N MET A 94 3.83 2.52 -21.83
CA MET A 94 2.88 3.62 -22.00
C MET A 94 2.60 4.29 -20.65
N PRO A 95 2.73 5.62 -20.55
CA PRO A 95 2.42 6.34 -19.34
C PRO A 95 0.90 6.52 -19.18
N ILE A 96 0.39 6.26 -17.98
CA ILE A 96 -0.99 6.52 -17.58
C ILE A 96 -0.94 7.55 -16.45
N ASN A 97 -1.31 8.79 -16.76
CA ASN A 97 -1.21 9.92 -15.84
C ASN A 97 -2.58 10.29 -15.26
N TYR A 98 -2.68 10.35 -13.93
CA TYR A 98 -3.91 10.81 -13.25
C TYR A 98 -3.61 11.54 -11.95
N ALA A 99 -4.55 12.39 -11.55
CA ALA A 99 -4.64 12.88 -10.19
C ALA A 99 -5.31 11.83 -9.30
N ALA A 100 -4.86 11.73 -8.06
CA ALA A 100 -5.45 10.89 -7.04
C ALA A 100 -5.57 11.63 -5.70
N LYS A 101 -6.55 11.21 -4.89
CA LYS A 101 -6.73 11.61 -3.50
C LYS A 101 -6.57 10.38 -2.62
N VAL A 102 -5.76 10.48 -1.58
CA VAL A 102 -5.49 9.38 -0.64
C VAL A 102 -5.74 9.84 0.78
N SER A 103 -6.50 9.05 1.53
CA SER A 103 -6.73 9.22 2.96
C SER A 103 -6.06 8.08 3.72
N GLU A 104 -5.28 8.42 4.75
CA GLU A 104 -4.69 7.46 5.69
C GLU A 104 -5.73 6.82 6.65
N GLY A 105 -6.98 7.28 6.61
CA GLY A 105 -8.01 6.86 7.56
C GLY A 105 -7.84 7.48 8.95
N ALA A 106 -8.86 7.33 9.80
CA ALA A 106 -8.82 7.72 11.20
C ALA A 106 -8.08 6.62 11.98
N LEU A 107 -7.04 6.99 12.75
CA LEU A 107 -6.31 6.04 13.58
C LEU A 107 -6.77 6.16 15.03
N PHE A 108 -7.05 5.02 15.65
CA PHE A 108 -7.18 4.88 17.10
C PHE A 108 -6.24 3.79 17.60
N ASP A 109 -5.52 4.06 18.68
CA ASP A 109 -4.62 3.11 19.35
C ASP A 109 -4.90 3.15 20.86
N THR A 110 -5.26 2.00 21.43
CA THR A 110 -5.60 1.88 22.85
C THR A 110 -4.38 1.90 23.76
N VAL A 111 -3.21 1.46 23.30
CA VAL A 111 -1.98 1.37 24.10
C VAL A 111 -1.44 2.77 24.37
N THR A 112 -1.40 3.60 23.34
CA THR A 112 -0.95 5.00 23.44
C THR A 112 -2.09 5.98 23.72
N GLN A 113 -3.34 5.50 23.73
CA GLN A 113 -4.57 6.31 23.77
C GLN A 113 -4.61 7.38 22.67
N ARG A 114 -3.88 7.14 21.57
CA ARG A 114 -3.72 8.12 20.50
C ARG A 114 -4.90 8.04 19.55
N LYS A 115 -5.50 9.20 19.29
CA LYS A 115 -6.48 9.41 18.22
C LYS A 115 -5.88 10.35 17.19
N LYS A 116 -5.95 10.00 15.91
CA LYS A 116 -5.52 10.86 14.81
C LYS A 116 -6.63 10.90 13.77
N ALA A 117 -7.14 12.10 13.52
CA ALA A 117 -8.10 12.36 12.45
C ALA A 117 -7.49 12.00 11.08
N PRO A 118 -8.32 11.58 10.11
CA PRO A 118 -7.85 11.27 8.77
C PRO A 118 -7.20 12.50 8.13
N LYS A 119 -6.17 12.26 7.32
CA LYS A 119 -5.53 13.29 6.50
C LYS A 119 -5.61 12.86 5.06
N GLU A 120 -6.29 13.68 4.26
CA GLU A 120 -6.33 13.53 2.81
C GLU A 120 -5.14 14.23 2.17
N ARG A 121 -4.65 13.65 1.07
CA ARG A 121 -3.56 14.19 0.27
C ARG A 121 -3.87 14.03 -1.20
N ASP A 122 -3.61 15.09 -1.96
CA ASP A 122 -3.59 15.04 -3.42
C ASP A 122 -2.24 14.51 -3.90
N LEU A 123 -2.29 13.63 -4.90
CA LEU A 123 -1.16 13.00 -5.55
C LEU A 123 -1.30 13.14 -7.07
N GLY A 124 -0.18 13.41 -7.75
CA GLY A 124 -0.06 13.10 -9.16
C GLY A 124 0.53 11.70 -9.31
N VAL A 125 -0.02 10.86 -10.17
CA VAL A 125 0.47 9.50 -10.38
C VAL A 125 0.75 9.25 -11.84
N THR A 126 1.90 8.64 -12.13
CA THR A 126 2.21 8.06 -13.44
C THR A 126 2.44 6.57 -13.28
N GLU A 127 1.58 5.77 -13.89
CA GLU A 127 1.78 4.33 -14.03
C GLU A 127 2.40 4.04 -15.40
N TRP A 128 3.56 3.41 -15.43
CA TRP A 128 4.22 2.97 -16.66
C TRP A 128 3.83 1.52 -16.96
N TYR A 129 2.79 1.35 -17.78
CA TYR A 129 2.31 0.06 -18.24
C TYR A 129 3.16 -0.45 -19.40
N CYS A 130 3.72 -1.64 -19.28
CA CYS A 130 4.58 -2.23 -20.31
C CYS A 130 3.83 -3.40 -20.97
N PRO A 131 3.36 -3.26 -22.23
CA PRO A 131 2.53 -4.27 -22.89
C PRO A 131 3.15 -5.67 -22.97
N SER A 132 4.48 -5.75 -23.12
CA SER A 132 5.19 -7.04 -23.18
C SER A 132 5.06 -7.84 -21.89
N GLU A 133 4.91 -7.16 -20.75
CA GLU A 133 4.77 -7.78 -19.43
C GLU A 133 3.31 -7.90 -19.00
N GLY A 134 2.40 -7.20 -19.70
CA GLY A 134 0.98 -7.14 -19.34
C GLY A 134 0.70 -6.41 -18.02
N LEU A 135 1.65 -5.61 -17.51
CA LEU A 135 1.56 -4.99 -16.18
C LEU A 135 2.33 -3.67 -16.07
N THR A 136 2.09 -2.96 -14.96
CA THR A 136 2.81 -1.72 -14.62
C THR A 136 4.15 -2.06 -13.95
N MET A 137 5.26 -1.63 -14.58
CA MET A 137 6.62 -1.92 -14.11
C MET A 137 7.20 -0.84 -13.19
N LEU A 138 6.75 0.39 -13.37
CA LEU A 138 7.15 1.55 -12.59
C LEU A 138 5.91 2.39 -12.29
N THR A 139 5.78 2.85 -11.06
CA THR A 139 4.80 3.86 -10.67
C THR A 139 5.50 5.02 -10.00
N GLU A 140 5.22 6.23 -10.44
CA GLU A 140 5.72 7.47 -9.86
C GLU A 140 4.58 8.17 -9.12
N TYR A 141 4.80 8.44 -7.84
CA TYR A 141 3.91 9.24 -7.01
C TYR A 141 4.54 10.61 -6.80
N ARG A 142 3.91 11.65 -7.35
CA ARG A 142 4.26 13.05 -7.15
C ARG A 142 3.45 13.60 -6.00
N TYR A 143 4.13 13.95 -4.92
CA TYR A 143 3.53 14.58 -3.75
C TYR A 143 4.35 15.79 -3.35
N LYS A 144 3.75 16.98 -3.44
CA LYS A 144 4.47 18.25 -3.30
C LYS A 144 5.66 18.27 -4.29
N ASN A 145 6.83 18.73 -3.85
CA ASN A 145 8.05 18.80 -4.67
C ASN A 145 8.89 17.51 -4.62
N LYS A 146 8.26 16.36 -4.33
CA LYS A 146 8.95 15.06 -4.22
C LYS A 146 8.29 14.02 -5.13
N VAL A 147 9.14 13.17 -5.70
CA VAL A 147 8.75 12.00 -6.47
C VAL A 147 9.15 10.76 -5.70
N TYR A 148 8.21 9.86 -5.48
CA TYR A 148 8.43 8.53 -4.90
C TYR A 148 8.18 7.49 -5.99
N THR A 149 9.04 6.49 -6.08
CA THR A 149 8.93 5.45 -7.11
C THR A 149 8.65 4.10 -6.47
N MET A 150 7.75 3.35 -7.11
CA MET A 150 7.53 1.94 -6.85
C MET A 150 7.90 1.18 -8.12
N THR A 151 8.85 0.26 -8.00
CA THR A 151 9.30 -0.58 -9.11
C THR A 151 8.89 -2.03 -8.85
N LEU A 152 8.43 -2.71 -9.89
CA LEU A 152 8.20 -4.16 -9.79
C LEU A 152 9.53 -4.88 -9.97
N THR A 153 9.97 -5.61 -8.95
CA THR A 153 11.16 -6.46 -9.04
C THR A 153 10.75 -7.94 -9.11
N HIS A 154 11.58 -8.76 -9.74
CA HIS A 154 11.46 -10.22 -9.57
C HIS A 154 12.09 -10.60 -8.23
N SER A 155 11.43 -11.47 -7.47
CA SER A 155 12.11 -12.27 -6.46
C SER A 155 13.03 -13.24 -7.18
N LYS A 156 14.32 -13.24 -6.85
CA LYS A 156 15.22 -14.33 -7.22
C LYS A 156 14.88 -15.58 -6.43
#